data_AF-A0A7Y7P4D9-F1
#
_entry.id   AF-A0A7Y7P4D9-F1
#
_cell.length_a   1.000
_cell.length_b   1.000
_cell.length_c   1.000
_cell.angle_alpha   90.00
_cell.angle_beta   90.00
_cell.angle_gamma   90.00
#
_symmetry.space_group_name_H-M   'P 1'
#
loop_
_entity.id
_entity.type
_entity.pdbx_description
1 polymer ?
#
loop_
_entity_poly.entity_id
_entity_poly.type
_entity_poly.pdbx_seq_one_letter_code
_entity_poly.pdbx_strand_id
1 'polypeptide(L)'
;MRVHYLLLILLTTMLFAGTSTKLVALPDRQARYDSALVRVEQANQKIEQIELMIRDGKQMAKEGGKEKKRLTKEINSLTKTYNRNVKEYATQLRSKDKDEREEAKNAVNELKTTYRGELKELKNSLREFNTELNKGNQLILRGKTKLKSAKEFKKRAEQKLKSAKQNLKDK
;
A
#
# COMPACT_ATOMS: atom_id res chain seq x y z
N MET A 1 -55.01 -64.86 -23.43
CA MET A 1 -54.67 -63.82 -24.43
C MET A 1 -55.64 -62.66 -24.24
N ARG A 2 -55.17 -61.58 -23.61
CA ARG A 2 -54.67 -60.35 -24.27
C ARG A 2 -55.80 -59.46 -24.82
N VAL A 3 -56.69 -58.94 -23.96
CA VAL A 3 -57.59 -57.84 -24.39
C VAL A 3 -57.93 -56.85 -23.26
N HIS A 4 -57.10 -56.64 -22.22
CA HIS A 4 -57.40 -55.61 -21.19
C HIS A 4 -56.27 -54.57 -21.00
N TYR A 5 -55.26 -54.55 -21.87
CA TYR A 5 -54.16 -53.57 -21.83
C TYR A 5 -54.08 -52.68 -23.08
N LEU A 6 -55.21 -52.47 -23.76
CA LEU A 6 -55.28 -51.68 -24.99
C LEU A 6 -56.40 -50.62 -24.98
N LEU A 7 -56.87 -50.25 -23.78
CA LEU A 7 -57.84 -49.17 -23.59
C LEU A 7 -57.45 -48.19 -22.47
N LEU A 8 -56.15 -48.14 -22.13
CA LEU A 8 -55.61 -47.20 -21.12
C LEU A 8 -54.31 -46.51 -21.58
N ILE A 9 -54.11 -46.39 -22.90
CA ILE A 9 -52.94 -45.71 -23.50
C ILE A 9 -53.38 -44.60 -24.48
N LEU A 10 -54.66 -44.26 -24.57
CA LEU A 10 -55.17 -43.27 -25.53
C LEU A 10 -55.97 -42.12 -24.90
N LEU A 11 -55.66 -41.74 -23.65
CA LEU A 11 -56.34 -40.60 -23.00
C LEU A 11 -55.47 -39.85 -21.97
N THR A 12 -54.20 -39.59 -22.26
CA THR A 12 -53.38 -38.66 -21.44
C THR A 12 -52.55 -37.66 -22.27
N THR A 13 -52.65 -37.70 -23.60
CA THR A 13 -52.04 -36.68 -24.47
C THR A 13 -53.07 -35.61 -24.83
N MET A 14 -53.22 -34.61 -23.98
CA MET A 14 -53.61 -33.22 -24.30
C MET A 14 -54.25 -32.61 -23.06
N LEU A 15 -53.44 -32.00 -22.19
CA LEU A 15 -53.80 -30.78 -21.46
C LEU A 15 -52.64 -30.41 -20.54
N PHE A 16 -51.56 -29.92 -21.14
CA PHE A 16 -50.74 -28.89 -20.52
C PHE A 16 -50.50 -27.78 -21.56
N ALA A 17 -51.62 -27.20 -21.99
CA ALA A 17 -51.61 -25.94 -22.71
C ALA A 17 -51.22 -24.84 -21.71
N GLY A 18 -50.07 -24.21 -21.96
CA GLY A 18 -49.76 -22.84 -21.61
C GLY A 18 -50.07 -22.35 -20.19
N THR A 19 -49.14 -22.54 -19.26
CA THR A 19 -49.05 -21.67 -18.07
C THR A 19 -47.63 -21.11 -17.93
N SER A 20 -47.45 -19.92 -18.50
CA SER A 20 -46.61 -18.81 -18.01
C SER A 20 -45.25 -19.16 -17.37
N THR A 21 -44.20 -19.10 -18.19
CA THR A 21 -42.78 -18.97 -17.77
C THR A 21 -42.45 -17.63 -17.09
N LYS A 22 -43.43 -16.84 -16.64
CA LYS A 22 -43.18 -15.52 -16.01
C LYS A 22 -43.00 -15.56 -14.49
N LEU A 23 -43.41 -16.62 -13.78
CA LEU A 23 -43.35 -16.61 -12.31
C LEU A 23 -41.97 -16.93 -11.71
N VAL A 24 -41.11 -17.69 -12.40
CA VAL A 24 -39.75 -18.02 -11.92
C VAL A 24 -38.71 -16.93 -12.29
N ALA A 25 -39.03 -16.06 -13.24
CA ALA A 25 -38.08 -15.08 -13.82
C ALA A 25 -37.87 -13.81 -12.97
N LEU A 26 -38.84 -13.42 -12.13
CA LEU A 26 -38.77 -12.21 -11.30
C LEU A 26 -37.76 -12.32 -10.13
N PRO A 27 -37.78 -13.39 -9.30
CA PRO A 27 -36.79 -13.54 -8.24
C PRO A 27 -35.36 -13.67 -8.78
N ASP A 28 -35.16 -14.28 -9.95
CA ASP A 28 -33.84 -14.38 -10.61
C ASP A 28 -33.32 -13.00 -11.08
N ARG A 29 -34.18 -12.13 -11.63
CA ARG A 29 -33.76 -10.77 -12.05
C ARG A 29 -33.39 -9.87 -10.86
N GLN A 30 -34.14 -9.94 -9.76
CA GLN A 30 -33.82 -9.19 -8.54
C GLN A 30 -32.50 -9.68 -7.93
N ALA A 31 -32.31 -10.99 -7.82
CA ALA A 31 -31.06 -11.57 -7.33
C ALA A 31 -29.84 -11.16 -8.17
N ARG A 32 -29.99 -11.05 -9.50
CA ARG A 32 -28.93 -10.54 -10.39
C ARG A 32 -28.62 -9.05 -10.15
N TYR A 33 -29.63 -8.23 -9.89
CA TYR A 33 -29.44 -6.83 -9.53
C TYR A 33 -28.71 -6.68 -8.20
N ASP A 34 -29.15 -7.41 -7.16
CA ASP A 34 -28.55 -7.37 -5.83
C ASP A 34 -27.10 -7.87 -5.86
N SER A 35 -26.82 -8.95 -6.59
CA SER A 35 -25.45 -9.44 -6.80
C SER A 35 -24.56 -8.41 -7.51
N ALA A 36 -25.11 -7.69 -8.50
CA ALA A 36 -24.36 -6.63 -9.19
C ALA A 36 -24.09 -5.43 -8.26
N LEU A 37 -25.02 -5.11 -7.36
CA LEU A 37 -24.86 -4.05 -6.36
C LEU A 37 -23.74 -4.40 -5.38
N VAL A 38 -23.75 -5.62 -4.84
CA VAL A 38 -22.69 -6.14 -3.96
C VAL A 38 -21.32 -6.06 -4.65
N ARG A 39 -21.22 -6.39 -5.95
CA ARG A 39 -19.95 -6.30 -6.69
C ARG A 39 -19.43 -4.87 -6.85
N VAL A 40 -20.32 -3.89 -7.03
CA VAL A 40 -19.93 -2.47 -7.06
C VAL A 40 -19.43 -2.04 -5.69
N GLU A 41 -20.10 -2.47 -4.62
CA GLU A 41 -19.69 -2.16 -3.25
C GLU A 41 -18.32 -2.78 -2.90
N GLN A 42 -18.10 -4.06 -3.24
CA GLN A 42 -16.80 -4.71 -3.12
C GLN A 42 -15.70 -3.99 -3.91
N ALA A 43 -16.02 -3.48 -5.11
CA ALA A 43 -15.07 -2.71 -5.90
C ALA A 43 -14.71 -1.38 -5.21
N ASN A 44 -15.68 -0.70 -4.60
CA ASN A 44 -15.46 0.53 -3.85
C ASN A 44 -14.60 0.28 -2.60
N GLN A 45 -14.93 -0.74 -1.81
CA GLN A 45 -14.14 -1.13 -0.63
C GLN A 45 -12.69 -1.44 -1.00
N LYS A 46 -12.48 -2.17 -2.11
CA LYS A 46 -11.14 -2.47 -2.61
C LYS A 46 -10.38 -1.21 -3.01
N ILE A 47 -11.04 -0.26 -3.69
CA ILE A 47 -10.42 1.02 -4.05
C ILE A 47 -10.03 1.80 -2.80
N GLU A 48 -10.92 1.89 -1.82
CA GLU A 48 -10.67 2.60 -0.56
C GLU A 48 -9.46 2.02 0.19
N GLN A 49 -9.39 0.70 0.33
CA GLN A 49 -8.22 0.03 0.94
C GLN A 49 -6.91 0.32 0.20
N ILE A 50 -6.96 0.36 -1.14
CA ILE A 50 -5.78 0.70 -1.94
C ILE A 50 -5.40 2.18 -1.78
N GLU A 51 -6.37 3.07 -1.65
CA GLU A 51 -6.12 4.50 -1.43
C GLU A 51 -5.52 4.77 -0.05
N LEU A 52 -5.94 4.02 0.99
CA LEU A 52 -5.29 4.01 2.30
C LEU A 52 -3.83 3.56 2.17
N MET A 53 -3.57 2.43 1.50
CA MET A 53 -2.21 1.96 1.22
C MET A 53 -1.35 3.03 0.52
N ILE A 54 -1.90 3.77 -0.45
CA ILE A 54 -1.17 4.86 -1.12
C ILE A 54 -0.91 6.02 -0.16
N ARG A 55 -1.89 6.37 0.69
CA ARG A 55 -1.78 7.44 1.68
C ARG A 55 -0.68 7.14 2.70
N ASP A 56 -0.68 5.94 3.25
CA ASP A 56 0.34 5.48 4.21
C ASP A 56 1.73 5.54 3.57
N GLY A 57 1.84 5.08 2.32
CA GLY A 57 3.11 5.12 1.58
C GLY A 57 3.63 6.54 1.36
N LYS A 58 2.72 7.49 1.07
CA LYS A 58 3.07 8.92 0.97
C LYS A 58 3.52 9.50 2.31
N GLN A 59 2.87 9.12 3.40
CA GLN A 59 3.25 9.57 4.73
C GLN A 59 4.65 9.06 5.09
N MET A 60 4.91 7.76 4.93
CA MET A 60 6.23 7.16 5.15
C MET A 60 7.32 7.83 4.33
N ALA A 61 7.08 8.04 3.02
CA ALA A 61 8.07 8.69 2.15
C ALA A 61 8.35 10.15 2.55
N LYS A 62 7.31 10.87 3.03
CA LYS A 62 7.44 12.24 3.51
C LYS A 62 8.23 12.31 4.82
N GLU A 63 7.94 11.44 5.77
CA GLU A 63 8.63 11.35 7.06
C GLU A 63 10.10 10.95 6.87
N GLY A 64 10.36 9.85 6.15
CA GLY A 64 11.72 9.42 5.83
C GLY A 64 12.52 10.48 5.05
N GLY A 65 11.88 11.23 4.14
CA GLY A 65 12.51 12.32 3.41
C GLY A 65 12.89 13.53 4.27
N LYS A 66 12.01 13.93 5.19
CA LYS A 66 12.31 14.98 6.18
C LYS A 66 13.47 14.58 7.07
N GLU A 67 13.44 13.35 7.55
CA GLU A 67 14.39 12.85 8.51
C GLU A 67 15.79 12.64 7.91
N LYS A 68 15.85 12.11 6.68
CA LYS A 68 17.07 12.09 5.88
C LYS A 68 17.73 13.46 5.79
N LYS A 69 16.94 14.52 5.54
CA LYS A 69 17.46 15.90 5.44
C LYS A 69 17.96 16.40 6.80
N ARG A 70 17.26 16.08 7.89
CA ARG A 70 17.67 16.42 9.26
C ARG A 70 19.01 15.79 9.60
N LEU A 71 19.12 14.47 9.46
CA LEU A 71 20.33 13.70 9.76
C LEU A 71 21.52 14.12 8.89
N THR A 72 21.29 14.46 7.61
CA THR A 72 22.36 14.97 6.74
C THR A 72 22.93 16.30 7.27
N LYS A 73 22.08 17.20 7.77
CA LYS A 73 22.53 18.46 8.39
C LYS A 73 23.28 18.19 9.68
N GLU A 74 22.79 17.26 10.49
CA GLU A 74 23.40 16.87 11.77
C GLU A 74 24.80 16.28 11.56
N ILE A 75 24.97 15.37 10.61
CA ILE A 75 26.28 14.83 10.20
C ILE A 75 27.23 15.95 9.78
N ASN A 76 26.77 16.87 8.93
CA ASN A 76 27.60 17.99 8.49
C ASN A 76 28.00 18.92 9.63
N SER A 77 27.07 19.17 10.57
CA SER A 77 27.33 19.97 11.76
C SER A 77 28.36 19.28 12.66
N LEU A 78 28.18 17.99 12.94
CA LEU A 78 29.10 17.17 13.71
C LEU A 78 30.51 17.19 13.12
N THR A 79 30.65 16.94 11.81
CA THR A 79 31.94 16.99 11.12
C THR A 79 32.57 18.39 11.21
N LYS A 80 31.78 19.46 11.09
CA LYS A 80 32.29 20.84 11.22
C LYS A 80 32.80 21.12 12.63
N THR A 81 32.06 20.71 13.66
CA THR A 81 32.45 20.87 15.07
C THR A 81 33.71 20.07 15.37
N TYR A 82 33.78 18.80 14.98
CA TYR A 82 34.99 17.97 15.13
C TYR A 82 36.21 18.65 14.49
N ASN A 83 36.09 19.10 13.24
CA ASN A 83 37.19 19.75 12.53
C ASN A 83 37.61 21.09 13.17
N ARG A 84 36.69 21.82 13.79
CA ARG A 84 37.02 23.05 14.54
C ARG A 84 37.77 22.70 15.82
N ASN A 85 37.25 21.78 16.62
CA ASN A 85 37.85 21.40 17.89
C ASN A 85 39.27 20.83 17.67
N VAL A 86 39.49 20.00 16.64
CA VAL A 86 40.83 19.50 16.31
C VAL A 86 41.79 20.63 15.93
N LYS A 87 41.32 21.69 15.26
CA LYS A 87 42.16 22.85 14.90
C LYS A 87 42.58 23.67 16.12
N GLU A 88 41.78 23.71 17.18
CA GLU A 88 42.10 24.42 18.41
C GLU A 88 43.35 23.80 19.08
N TYR A 89 43.56 22.50 18.94
CA TYR A 89 44.75 21.80 19.45
C TYR A 89 45.99 21.90 18.53
N ALA A 90 45.91 22.57 17.37
CA ALA A 90 46.99 22.54 16.37
C ALA A 90 48.32 23.12 16.88
N THR A 91 48.27 24.14 17.74
CA THR A 91 49.46 24.76 18.33
C THR A 91 50.07 23.87 19.41
N GLN A 92 49.26 23.35 20.32
CA GLN A 92 49.70 22.47 21.41
C GLN A 92 50.31 21.16 20.88
N LEU A 93 49.75 20.61 19.80
CA LEU A 93 50.32 19.43 19.10
C LEU A 93 51.73 19.67 18.54
N ARG A 94 52.09 20.93 18.29
CA ARG A 94 53.40 21.35 17.78
C ARG A 94 54.31 21.91 18.89
N SER A 95 53.85 21.92 20.14
CA SER A 95 54.63 22.40 21.27
C SER A 95 55.91 21.59 21.44
N LYS A 96 56.97 22.27 21.89
CA LYS A 96 58.24 21.62 22.28
C LYS A 96 58.12 20.99 23.66
N ASP A 97 57.18 21.47 24.47
CA ASP A 97 56.81 20.83 25.72
C ASP A 97 56.26 19.43 25.44
N LYS A 98 56.77 18.42 26.16
CA LYS A 98 56.34 17.04 25.98
C LYS A 98 54.96 16.81 26.59
N ASP A 99 54.69 17.44 27.72
CA ASP A 99 53.47 17.19 28.48
C ASP A 99 52.29 17.87 27.79
N GLU A 100 52.42 19.14 27.39
CA GLU A 100 51.40 19.88 26.62
C GLU A 100 51.01 19.16 25.31
N ARG A 101 52.01 18.62 24.62
CA ARG A 101 51.80 17.88 23.36
C ARG A 101 51.10 16.54 23.59
N GLU A 102 51.41 15.85 24.69
CA GLU A 102 50.79 14.57 25.00
C GLU A 102 49.34 14.75 25.46
N GLU A 103 49.07 15.77 26.26
CA GLU A 103 47.70 16.19 26.62
C GLU A 103 46.87 16.50 25.37
N ALA A 104 47.40 17.30 24.44
CA ALA A 104 46.71 17.63 23.20
C ALA A 104 46.44 16.40 22.30
N LYS A 105 47.37 15.44 22.24
CA LYS A 105 47.13 14.17 21.52
C LYS A 105 46.02 13.36 22.16
N ASN A 106 46.00 13.26 23.49
CA ASN A 106 44.97 12.53 24.21
C ASN A 106 43.59 13.16 23.98
N ALA A 107 43.48 14.48 24.12
CA ALA A 107 42.25 15.22 23.82
C ALA A 107 41.77 15.02 22.37
N VAL A 108 42.68 15.06 21.38
CA VAL A 108 42.32 14.81 19.97
C VAL A 108 41.89 13.36 19.73
N ASN A 109 42.51 12.39 20.41
CA ASN A 109 42.12 10.98 20.33
C ASN A 109 40.73 10.72 20.94
N GLU A 110 40.42 11.37 22.06
CA GLU A 110 39.09 11.35 22.67
C GLU A 110 38.05 11.96 21.72
N LEU A 111 38.30 13.18 21.20
CA LEU A 111 37.44 13.82 20.20
C LEU A 111 37.18 12.94 18.99
N LYS A 112 38.21 12.25 18.49
CA LYS A 112 38.10 11.33 17.35
C LYS A 112 37.25 10.10 17.69
N THR A 113 37.35 9.58 18.92
CA THR A 113 36.59 8.43 19.37
C THR A 113 35.11 8.78 19.49
N THR A 114 34.80 9.90 20.15
CA THR A 114 33.42 10.43 20.27
C THR A 114 32.83 10.73 18.89
N TYR A 115 33.55 11.46 18.03
CA TYR A 115 33.11 11.75 16.67
C TYR A 115 32.76 10.48 15.87
N ARG A 116 33.59 9.43 15.97
CA ARG A 116 33.34 8.17 15.26
C ARG A 116 32.11 7.44 15.79
N GLY A 117 31.87 7.46 17.10
CA GLY A 117 30.68 6.89 17.73
C GLY A 117 29.42 7.57 17.21
N GLU A 118 29.33 8.88 17.41
CA GLU A 118 28.17 9.68 16.99
C GLU A 118 27.93 9.60 15.48
N LEU A 119 28.99 9.69 14.66
CA LEU A 119 28.88 9.59 13.21
C LEU A 119 28.30 8.23 12.77
N LYS A 120 28.67 7.15 13.46
CA LYS A 120 28.16 5.81 13.17
C LYS A 120 26.67 5.72 13.46
N GLU A 121 26.23 6.23 14.60
CA GLU A 121 24.81 6.25 15.00
C GLU A 121 23.95 7.08 14.02
N LEU A 122 24.42 8.27 13.66
CA LEU A 122 23.74 9.12 12.68
C LEU A 122 23.67 8.47 11.29
N LYS A 123 24.73 7.79 10.86
CA LYS A 123 24.75 7.05 9.58
C LYS A 123 23.82 5.83 9.59
N ASN A 124 23.73 5.12 10.72
CA ASN A 124 22.80 4.00 10.88
C ASN A 124 21.35 4.49 10.79
N SER A 125 21.03 5.54 11.54
CA SER A 125 19.72 6.20 11.48
C SER A 125 19.40 6.65 10.05
N LEU A 126 20.36 7.27 9.36
CA LEU A 126 20.18 7.72 7.97
C LEU A 126 19.88 6.54 7.02
N ARG A 127 20.49 5.37 7.24
CA ARG A 127 20.22 4.16 6.45
C ARG A 127 18.82 3.61 6.72
N GLU A 128 18.37 3.63 7.96
CA GLU A 128 17.02 3.21 8.35
C GLU A 128 15.96 4.08 7.68
N PHE A 129 16.07 5.40 7.79
CA PHE A 129 15.12 6.32 7.16
C PHE A 129 15.16 6.28 5.62
N ASN A 130 16.32 6.01 5.01
CA ASN A 130 16.36 5.73 3.57
C ASN A 130 15.60 4.45 3.21
N THR A 131 15.67 3.43 4.07
CA THR A 131 14.93 2.17 3.88
C THR A 131 13.43 2.41 3.99
N GLU A 132 12.97 3.20 4.97
CA GLU A 132 11.57 3.57 5.13
C GLU A 132 11.05 4.41 3.96
N LEU A 133 11.84 5.38 3.48
CA LEU A 133 11.51 6.16 2.30
C LEU A 133 11.31 5.24 1.08
N ASN A 134 12.22 4.29 0.88
CA ASN A 134 12.13 3.32 -0.21
C ASN A 134 10.89 2.42 -0.07
N LYS A 135 10.60 1.93 1.13
CA LYS A 135 9.39 1.16 1.43
C LYS A 135 8.12 1.97 1.12
N GLY A 136 8.05 3.23 1.56
CA GLY A 136 6.95 4.14 1.26
C GLY A 136 6.73 4.32 -0.25
N ASN A 137 7.82 4.58 -1.00
CA ASN A 137 7.76 4.70 -2.45
C ASN A 137 7.29 3.41 -3.15
N GLN A 138 7.76 2.25 -2.71
CA GLN A 138 7.29 0.97 -3.22
C GLN A 138 5.81 0.72 -2.91
N LEU A 139 5.35 1.12 -1.72
CA LEU A 139 3.94 1.02 -1.32
C LEU A 139 3.06 1.88 -2.23
N ILE A 140 3.47 3.12 -2.52
CA ILE A 140 2.78 4.01 -3.47
C ILE A 140 2.72 3.38 -4.86
N LEU A 141 3.85 2.86 -5.37
CA LEU A 141 3.92 2.26 -6.70
C LEU A 141 2.96 1.06 -6.80
N ARG A 142 3.05 0.11 -5.85
CA ARG A 142 2.17 -1.06 -5.78
C ARG A 142 0.70 -0.65 -5.66
N GLY A 143 0.41 0.33 -4.81
CA GLY A 143 -0.93 0.88 -4.65
C GLY A 143 -1.48 1.46 -5.95
N LYS A 144 -0.71 2.29 -6.67
CA LYS A 144 -1.11 2.84 -7.97
C LYS A 144 -1.40 1.76 -9.01
N THR A 145 -0.56 0.72 -9.07
CA THR A 145 -0.77 -0.42 -9.99
C THR A 145 -2.07 -1.17 -9.64
N LYS A 146 -2.30 -1.47 -8.36
CA LYS A 146 -3.54 -2.12 -7.90
C LYS A 146 -4.77 -1.23 -8.12
N LEU A 147 -4.63 0.08 -7.98
CA LEU A 147 -5.72 1.03 -8.15
C LEU A 147 -6.23 1.03 -9.60
N LYS A 148 -5.33 0.91 -10.58
CA LYS A 148 -5.70 0.83 -12.00
C LYS A 148 -6.62 -0.37 -12.25
N SER A 149 -6.23 -1.57 -11.82
CA SER A 149 -7.05 -2.78 -12.01
C SER A 149 -8.33 -2.77 -11.18
N ALA A 150 -8.31 -2.19 -9.98
CA ALA A 150 -9.52 -2.02 -9.17
C ALA A 150 -10.53 -1.06 -9.82
N LYS A 151 -10.07 0.03 -10.45
CA LYS A 151 -10.93 0.94 -11.23
C LYS A 151 -11.54 0.27 -12.46
N GLU A 152 -10.77 -0.55 -13.16
CA GLU A 152 -11.29 -1.36 -14.28
C GLU A 152 -12.35 -2.37 -13.81
N PHE A 153 -12.11 -3.02 -12.67
CA PHE A 153 -13.09 -3.92 -12.05
C PHE A 153 -14.38 -3.18 -11.67
N LYS A 154 -14.27 -2.02 -11.02
CA LYS A 154 -15.41 -1.15 -10.68
C LYS A 154 -16.22 -0.80 -11.94
N LYS A 155 -15.56 -0.33 -13.00
CA LYS A 155 -16.22 0.02 -14.27
C LYS A 155 -17.03 -1.16 -14.83
N ARG A 156 -16.46 -2.37 -14.82
CA ARG A 156 -17.17 -3.59 -15.28
C ARG A 156 -18.34 -3.96 -14.37
N ALA A 157 -18.20 -3.78 -13.06
CA ALA A 157 -19.26 -4.03 -12.09
C ALA A 157 -20.44 -3.03 -12.27
N GLU A 158 -20.13 -1.75 -12.46
CA GLU A 158 -21.12 -0.69 -12.73
C GLU A 158 -21.87 -0.92 -14.06
N GLN A 159 -21.16 -1.35 -15.10
CA GLN A 159 -21.79 -1.75 -16.36
C GLN A 159 -22.78 -2.89 -16.16
N LYS A 160 -22.40 -3.94 -15.42
CA LYS A 160 -23.30 -5.06 -15.09
C LYS A 160 -24.50 -4.61 -14.26
N LEU A 161 -24.29 -3.73 -13.28
CA LEU A 161 -25.38 -3.16 -12.48
C LEU A 161 -26.35 -2.36 -13.35
N LYS A 162 -25.84 -1.55 -14.29
CA LYS A 162 -26.67 -0.80 -15.24
C LYS A 162 -27.52 -1.73 -16.10
N SER A 163 -26.93 -2.78 -16.68
CA SER A 163 -27.68 -3.77 -17.47
C SER A 163 -28.70 -4.53 -16.63
N ALA A 164 -28.35 -4.95 -15.41
CA ALA A 164 -29.29 -5.62 -14.50
C ALA A 164 -30.47 -4.69 -14.14
N LYS A 165 -30.20 -3.41 -13.91
CA LYS A 165 -31.23 -2.39 -13.64
C LYS A 165 -32.15 -2.15 -14.84
N GLN A 166 -31.63 -2.19 -16.07
CA GLN A 166 -32.45 -2.08 -17.30
C GLN A 166 -33.35 -3.31 -17.46
N ASN A 167 -32.81 -4.52 -17.31
CA ASN A 167 -33.57 -5.77 -17.38
C ASN A 167 -34.68 -5.90 -16.30
N LEU A 168 -34.54 -5.16 -15.20
CA LEU A 168 -35.54 -5.07 -14.14
C LEU A 168 -36.65 -4.05 -14.45
N LYS A 169 -36.35 -3.05 -15.30
CA LYS A 169 -37.27 -2.00 -15.73
C LYS A 169 -38.05 -2.33 -17.00
N ASP A 170 -37.46 -3.10 -17.92
CA ASP A 170 -38.11 -3.59 -19.13
C ASP A 170 -39.19 -4.63 -18.74
N LYS A 171 -40.38 -4.10 -18.44
CA LYS A 171 -41.64 -4.80 -18.14
C LYS A 171 -42.44 -5.06 -19.39
#